data_AF-U7QPQ0-F1
#
_entry.id   AF-U7QPQ0-F1
#
_cell.length_a   1.000
_cell.length_b   1.000
_cell.length_c   1.000
_cell.angle_alpha   90.00
_cell.angle_beta   90.00
_cell.angle_gamma   90.00
#
_symmetry.space_group_name_H-M   'P 1'
#
loop_
_entity.id
_entity.type
_entity.pdbx_description
1 polymer ?
#
loop_
_entity_poly.entity_id
_entity_poly.type
_entity_poly.pdbx_seq_one_letter_code
_entity_poly.pdbx_strand_id
1 'polypeptide(L)'
;MYSTASQLLIDYLYEYYNADREQASFFASNNFALSTDSFHQVGRFDTTFPLAAGEDREFCDRWLYQGYSMAAVPDAEIYHAHNLTLKSFWRQHFNYGRGAFHFHQLRAKRGVGEIKVEPLSFYFKLLSYPFFQPGHHQPRLILSMLFFVSQVANVLGFFWERINSKSKVHPSPLPVENN
;
A
#
# COMPACT_ATOMS: atom_id res chain seq x y z
N MET A 1 1.50 -7.24 19.98
CA MET A 1 2.73 -6.61 19.45
C MET A 1 2.73 -6.48 17.93
N TYR A 2 2.95 -7.53 17.14
CA TYR A 2 3.10 -7.41 15.67
C TYR A 2 1.82 -6.92 14.97
N SER A 3 0.66 -7.46 15.36
CA SER A 3 -0.64 -6.99 14.87
C SER A 3 -0.89 -5.54 15.24
N THR A 4 -0.56 -5.15 16.48
CA THR A 4 -0.63 -3.77 16.95
C THR A 4 0.27 -2.85 16.13
N ALA A 5 1.49 -3.28 15.81
CA ALA A 5 2.40 -2.50 14.97
C ALA A 5 1.86 -2.35 13.54
N SER A 6 1.28 -3.40 12.97
CA SER A 6 0.64 -3.34 11.65
C SER A 6 -0.58 -2.42 11.66
N GLN A 7 -1.40 -2.46 12.71
CA GLN A 7 -2.54 -1.56 12.90
C GLN A 7 -2.10 -0.10 13.03
N LEU A 8 -1.17 0.20 13.93
CA LEU A 8 -0.67 1.57 14.10
C LEU A 8 0.00 2.12 12.84
N LEU A 9 0.58 1.25 12.01
CA LEU A 9 1.14 1.66 10.74
C LEU A 9 0.04 2.09 9.78
N ILE A 10 -1.08 1.34 9.67
CA ILE A 10 -2.21 1.78 8.83
C ILE A 10 -2.87 3.04 9.39
N ASP A 11 -2.97 3.18 10.72
CA ASP A 11 -3.50 4.39 11.36
C ASP A 11 -2.68 5.63 10.97
N TYR A 12 -1.35 5.52 11.03
CA TYR A 12 -0.46 6.58 10.54
C TYR A 12 -0.67 6.90 9.06
N LEU A 13 -0.83 5.87 8.21
CA LEU A 13 -1.07 6.09 6.78
C LEU A 13 -2.42 6.78 6.54
N TYR A 14 -3.46 6.47 7.29
CA TYR A 14 -4.75 7.15 7.18
C TYR A 14 -4.68 8.60 7.66
N GLU A 15 -4.03 8.87 8.79
CA GLU A 15 -3.80 10.25 9.23
C GLU A 15 -3.02 11.06 8.19
N TYR A 16 -2.06 10.43 7.50
CA TYR A 16 -1.25 11.09 6.47
C TYR A 16 -2.03 11.33 5.18
N TYR A 17 -2.64 10.29 4.61
CA TYR A 17 -3.30 10.35 3.29
C TYR A 17 -4.71 10.93 3.32
N ASN A 18 -5.33 11.00 4.50
CA ASN A 18 -6.70 11.46 4.69
C ASN A 18 -6.76 12.60 5.73
N ALA A 19 -5.72 13.45 5.76
CA ALA A 19 -5.66 14.61 6.65
C ALA A 19 -6.83 15.59 6.41
N ASP A 20 -7.19 15.79 5.15
CA ASP A 20 -8.52 16.32 4.78
C ASP A 20 -9.45 15.13 4.54
N ARG A 21 -10.47 15.00 5.39
CA ARG A 21 -11.39 13.88 5.37
C ARG A 21 -12.29 13.88 4.14
N GLU A 22 -12.57 15.04 3.54
CA GLU A 22 -13.39 15.15 2.33
C GLU A 22 -12.57 14.95 1.04
N GLN A 23 -11.24 14.90 1.16
CA GLN A 23 -10.29 14.68 0.08
C GLN A 23 -9.37 13.50 0.39
N ALA A 24 -9.95 12.43 0.93
CA ALA A 24 -9.21 11.21 1.23
C ALA A 24 -8.57 10.64 -0.04
N SER A 25 -7.38 10.06 0.10
CA SER A 25 -6.62 9.56 -1.04
C SER A 25 -6.25 8.08 -0.98
N PHE A 26 -6.45 7.46 0.18
CA PHE A 26 -6.14 6.05 0.35
C PHE A 26 -7.00 5.40 1.44
N PHE A 27 -7.54 4.23 1.13
CA PHE A 27 -7.99 3.27 2.13
C PHE A 27 -7.50 1.88 1.74
N ALA A 28 -7.41 1.01 2.75
CA ALA A 28 -7.15 -0.41 2.51
C ALA A 28 -8.46 -1.10 2.13
N SER A 29 -8.39 -2.17 1.33
CA SER A 29 -9.58 -2.84 0.78
C SER A 29 -10.55 -3.36 1.84
N ASN A 30 -10.08 -3.60 3.05
CA ASN A 30 -10.88 -4.03 4.20
C ASN A 30 -11.67 -2.89 4.88
N ASN A 31 -11.54 -1.64 4.40
CA ASN A 31 -12.14 -0.43 4.98
C ASN A 31 -12.87 0.44 3.92
N PHE A 32 -13.40 -0.16 2.85
CA PHE A 32 -14.20 0.55 1.83
C PHE A 32 -15.72 0.39 2.04
N ALA A 33 -16.47 1.43 1.66
CA ALA A 33 -17.87 1.35 1.27
C ALA A 33 -18.07 2.18 0.00
N LEU A 34 -18.64 1.60 -1.06
CA LEU A 34 -18.79 2.26 -2.36
C LEU A 34 -19.93 1.62 -3.17
N SER A 35 -20.44 2.37 -4.15
CA SER A 35 -21.50 1.89 -5.06
C SER A 35 -20.99 0.72 -5.92
N THR A 36 -21.80 -0.32 -6.04
CA THR A 36 -21.55 -1.45 -6.95
C THR A 36 -21.40 -0.98 -8.39
N ASP A 37 -22.26 -0.06 -8.85
CA ASP A 37 -22.20 0.45 -10.23
C ASP A 37 -20.89 1.20 -10.49
N SER A 38 -20.49 2.07 -9.56
CA SER A 38 -19.22 2.79 -9.66
C SER A 38 -18.02 1.85 -9.57
N PHE A 39 -18.07 0.80 -8.75
CA PHE A 39 -17.03 -0.24 -8.72
C PHE A 39 -16.84 -0.89 -10.09
N HIS A 40 -17.94 -1.23 -10.74
CA HIS A 40 -17.93 -1.80 -12.09
C HIS A 40 -17.42 -0.80 -13.12
N GLN A 41 -17.89 0.45 -13.07
CA GLN A 41 -17.53 1.51 -14.00
C GLN A 41 -16.05 1.88 -13.93
N VAL A 42 -15.49 1.96 -12.72
CA VAL A 42 -14.07 2.27 -12.52
C VAL A 42 -13.18 1.13 -13.00
N GLY A 43 -13.71 -0.10 -13.04
CA GLY A 43 -13.05 -1.28 -13.60
C GLY A 43 -12.66 -2.35 -12.57
N ARG A 44 -13.29 -2.35 -11.38
CA ARG A 44 -13.02 -3.29 -10.26
C ARG A 44 -11.56 -3.23 -9.79
N PHE A 45 -11.16 -4.15 -8.91
CA PHE A 45 -9.75 -4.37 -8.57
C PHE A 45 -9.00 -5.03 -9.75
N ASP A 46 -7.77 -4.60 -9.98
CA ASP A 46 -6.91 -5.17 -11.00
C ASP A 46 -6.38 -6.56 -10.56
N THR A 47 -6.80 -7.60 -11.27
CA THR A 47 -6.42 -8.99 -10.96
C THR A 47 -5.02 -9.37 -11.45
N THR A 48 -4.28 -8.44 -12.06
CA THR A 48 -2.88 -8.66 -12.44
C THR A 48 -1.92 -8.57 -11.26
N PHE A 49 -2.37 -8.02 -10.13
CA PHE A 49 -1.62 -8.06 -8.87
C PHE A 49 -1.44 -9.52 -8.42
N PRO A 50 -0.20 -10.02 -8.30
CA PRO A 50 0.04 -11.44 -8.01
C PRO A 50 -0.24 -11.82 -6.55
N LEU A 51 -0.54 -10.84 -5.70
CA LEU A 51 -0.78 -10.96 -4.27
C LEU A 51 -1.88 -9.97 -3.89
N ALA A 52 -2.61 -10.25 -2.80
CA ALA A 52 -3.44 -9.27 -2.11
C ALA A 52 -2.53 -8.26 -1.38
N ALA A 53 -1.94 -7.36 -2.16
CA ALA A 53 -1.01 -6.32 -1.75
C ALA A 53 -0.92 -5.27 -2.86
N GLY A 54 -1.45 -4.07 -2.60
CA GLY A 54 -1.28 -2.89 -3.45
C GLY A 54 -2.40 -2.66 -4.47
N GLU A 55 -3.29 -3.62 -4.69
CA GLU A 55 -4.47 -3.47 -5.55
C GLU A 55 -5.45 -2.41 -5.03
N ASP A 56 -5.51 -2.23 -3.71
CA ASP A 56 -6.31 -1.20 -3.04
C ASP A 56 -5.76 0.21 -3.31
N ARG A 57 -4.44 0.37 -3.22
CA ARG A 57 -3.74 1.62 -3.52
C ARG A 57 -3.87 1.98 -5.00
N GLU A 58 -3.78 1.00 -5.90
CA GLU A 58 -4.04 1.20 -7.32
C GLU A 58 -5.48 1.63 -7.58
N PHE A 59 -6.44 0.94 -6.95
CA PHE A 59 -7.86 1.24 -7.10
C PHE A 59 -8.19 2.65 -6.60
N CYS A 60 -7.72 3.06 -5.42
CA CYS A 60 -7.88 4.43 -4.90
C CYS A 60 -7.30 5.48 -5.87
N ASP A 61 -6.08 5.26 -6.37
CA ASP A 61 -5.44 6.18 -7.30
C ASP A 61 -6.22 6.26 -8.63
N ARG A 62 -6.72 5.13 -9.14
CA ARG A 62 -7.54 5.09 -10.36
C ARG A 62 -8.93 5.72 -10.17
N TRP A 63 -9.54 5.52 -9.00
CA TRP A 63 -10.80 6.14 -8.61
C TRP A 63 -10.70 7.67 -8.66
N LEU A 64 -9.67 8.22 -8.01
CA LEU A 64 -9.38 9.66 -8.04
C LEU A 64 -9.01 10.15 -9.44
N TYR A 65 -8.22 9.37 -10.19
CA TYR A 65 -7.84 9.71 -11.56
C TYR A 65 -9.07 9.85 -12.48
N GLN A 66 -10.14 9.10 -12.22
CA GLN A 66 -11.41 9.21 -12.94
C GLN A 66 -12.33 10.32 -12.43
N GLY A 67 -11.88 11.12 -11.45
CA GLY A 67 -12.62 12.29 -10.94
C GLY A 67 -13.64 11.98 -9.85
N TYR A 68 -13.68 10.76 -9.33
CA TYR A 68 -14.49 10.45 -8.15
C TYR A 68 -13.81 10.94 -6.88
N SER A 69 -14.60 11.40 -5.91
CA SER A 69 -14.12 11.75 -4.57
C SER A 69 -14.11 10.55 -3.64
N MET A 70 -13.34 10.66 -2.55
CA MET A 70 -13.40 9.72 -1.43
C MET A 70 -13.43 10.52 -0.14
N ALA A 71 -14.25 10.07 0.81
CA ALA A 71 -14.38 10.69 2.12
C ALA A 71 -14.06 9.68 3.24
N ALA A 72 -13.30 10.10 4.24
CA ALA A 72 -13.01 9.31 5.43
C ALA A 72 -14.10 9.52 6.48
N VAL A 73 -14.70 8.43 6.95
CA VAL A 73 -15.76 8.43 7.98
C VAL A 73 -15.20 7.80 9.26
N PRO A 74 -14.73 8.58 10.24
CA PRO A 74 -14.06 8.05 11.43
C PRO A 74 -14.95 7.14 12.29
N ASP A 75 -16.25 7.42 12.31
CA ASP A 75 -17.22 6.69 13.13
C ASP A 75 -17.63 5.34 12.48
N ALA A 76 -17.20 5.07 11.24
CA ALA A 76 -17.44 3.81 10.55
C ALA A 76 -16.32 2.80 10.87
N GLU A 77 -16.35 2.28 12.09
CA GLU A 77 -15.33 1.36 12.59
C GLU A 77 -15.57 -0.10 12.17
N ILE A 78 -14.51 -0.79 11.74
CA ILE A 78 -14.50 -2.23 11.47
C ILE A 78 -13.39 -2.87 12.29
N TYR A 79 -13.77 -3.82 13.14
CA TYR A 79 -12.82 -4.55 13.99
C TYR A 79 -12.23 -5.75 13.24
N HIS A 80 -10.91 -5.72 13.05
CA HIS A 80 -10.16 -6.81 12.42
C HIS A 80 -9.35 -7.58 13.46
N ALA A 81 -9.41 -8.91 13.41
CA ALA A 81 -8.57 -9.77 14.22
C ALA A 81 -7.54 -10.48 13.33
N HIS A 82 -6.30 -10.02 13.36
CA HIS A 82 -5.19 -10.68 12.70
C HIS A 82 -4.14 -11.05 13.73
N ASN A 83 -3.85 -12.34 13.93
CA ASN A 83 -2.75 -12.74 14.79
C ASN A 83 -1.46 -12.83 13.97
N LEU A 84 -0.56 -11.85 14.16
CA LEU A 84 0.73 -11.82 13.47
C LEU A 84 1.84 -12.32 14.38
N THR A 85 2.73 -13.11 13.79
CA THR A 85 4.08 -13.41 14.28
C THR A 85 5.08 -12.48 13.59
N LEU A 86 6.32 -12.42 14.05
CA LEU A 86 7.38 -11.69 13.34
C LEU A 86 7.53 -12.15 11.88
N LYS A 87 7.47 -13.47 11.65
CA LYS A 87 7.60 -14.06 10.30
C LYS A 87 6.45 -13.63 9.39
N SER A 88 5.21 -13.67 9.88
CA SER A 88 4.05 -13.27 9.08
C SER A 88 3.99 -11.75 8.89
N PHE A 89 4.41 -10.96 9.88
CA PHE A 89 4.57 -9.51 9.80
C PHE A 89 5.59 -9.12 8.72
N TRP A 90 6.78 -9.72 8.75
CA TRP A 90 7.81 -9.51 7.72
C TRP A 90 7.26 -9.83 6.33
N ARG A 91 6.66 -11.02 6.17
CA ARG A 91 6.10 -11.46 4.88
C ARG A 91 5.02 -10.51 4.38
N GLN A 92 4.15 -10.03 5.25
CA GLN A 92 3.09 -9.09 4.90
C GLN A 92 3.68 -7.78 4.35
N HIS A 93 4.61 -7.15 5.07
CA HIS A 93 5.21 -5.90 4.61
C HIS A 93 6.11 -6.08 3.38
N PHE A 94 6.78 -7.23 3.25
CA PHE A 94 7.49 -7.59 2.02
C PHE A 94 6.53 -7.69 0.83
N ASN A 95 5.38 -8.34 1.01
CA ASN A 95 4.35 -8.42 -0.02
C ASN A 95 3.78 -7.03 -0.37
N TYR A 96 3.58 -6.14 0.60
CA TYR A 96 3.20 -4.75 0.33
C TYR A 96 4.24 -4.01 -0.52
N GLY A 97 5.53 -4.28 -0.29
CA GLY A 97 6.61 -3.78 -1.15
C GLY A 97 6.50 -4.26 -2.59
N ARG A 98 6.25 -5.56 -2.79
CA ARG A 98 6.01 -6.13 -4.12
C ARG A 98 4.79 -5.50 -4.80
N GLY A 99 3.71 -5.30 -4.05
CA GLY A 99 2.51 -4.62 -4.50
C GLY A 99 2.76 -3.17 -4.94
N ALA A 100 3.56 -2.43 -4.17
CA ALA A 100 3.93 -1.06 -4.51
C ALA A 100 4.66 -0.97 -5.87
N PHE A 101 5.47 -1.97 -6.23
CA PHE A 101 6.10 -2.02 -7.56
C PHE A 101 5.07 -2.09 -8.69
N HIS A 102 4.09 -3.01 -8.58
CA HIS A 102 3.01 -3.16 -9.57
C HIS A 102 2.15 -1.90 -9.67
N PHE A 103 1.76 -1.33 -8.51
CA PHE A 103 1.05 -0.07 -8.44
C PHE A 103 1.78 1.05 -9.19
N HIS A 104 3.08 1.24 -8.91
CA HIS A 104 3.87 2.27 -9.57
C HIS A 104 4.02 2.03 -11.07
N GLN A 105 4.13 0.77 -11.51
CA GLN A 105 4.19 0.43 -12.93
C GLN A 105 2.88 0.78 -13.66
N LEU A 106 1.72 0.45 -13.08
CA LEU A 106 0.42 0.76 -13.65
C LEU A 106 0.13 2.27 -13.65
N ARG A 107 0.49 2.96 -12.57
CA ARG A 107 0.37 4.41 -12.47
C ARG A 107 1.22 5.15 -13.50
N ALA A 108 2.45 4.67 -13.75
CA ALA A 108 3.32 5.21 -14.79
C ALA A 108 2.73 5.00 -16.19
N LYS A 109 2.13 3.83 -16.47
CA LYS A 109 1.43 3.56 -17.74
C LYS A 109 0.23 4.50 -17.98
N ARG A 110 -0.41 4.99 -16.91
CA ARG A 110 -1.49 6.00 -16.96
C ARG A 110 -0.99 7.44 -17.16
N GLY A 111 0.33 7.66 -17.26
CA GLY A 111 0.92 8.99 -17.45
C GLY A 111 0.91 9.88 -16.20
N VAL A 112 0.62 9.33 -15.01
CA VAL A 112 0.50 10.08 -13.75
C VAL A 112 1.86 10.43 -13.10
N GLY A 113 2.95 10.28 -13.86
CA GLY A 113 4.31 10.69 -13.47
C GLY A 113 5.14 9.62 -12.78
N GLU A 114 6.35 10.00 -12.38
CA GLU A 114 7.35 9.12 -11.77
C GLU A 114 6.95 8.64 -10.36
N ILE A 115 7.69 7.64 -9.88
CA ILE A 115 7.58 7.16 -8.49
C ILE A 115 7.89 8.31 -7.54
N LYS A 116 6.86 8.85 -6.89
CA LYS A 116 7.02 9.82 -5.81
C LYS A 116 7.35 9.08 -4.52
N VAL A 117 8.56 9.29 -4.02
CA VAL A 117 8.95 8.90 -2.67
C VAL A 117 8.44 9.97 -1.72
N GLU A 118 7.91 9.55 -0.57
CA GLU A 118 7.41 10.47 0.44
C GLU A 118 8.56 11.32 1.04
N PRO A 119 8.29 12.54 1.51
CA PRO A 119 9.33 13.40 2.07
C PRO A 119 9.97 12.78 3.32
N LEU A 120 11.20 13.18 3.67
CA LEU A 120 11.88 12.66 4.87
C LEU A 120 11.05 12.87 6.16
N SER A 121 10.28 13.95 6.22
CA SER A 121 9.36 14.23 7.33
C SER A 121 8.29 13.16 7.50
N PHE A 122 7.86 12.49 6.43
CA PHE A 122 6.97 11.33 6.50
C PHE A 122 7.65 10.21 7.28
N TYR A 123 8.85 9.79 6.88
CA TYR A 123 9.53 8.67 7.55
C TYR A 123 9.89 8.97 9.01
N PHE A 124 10.31 10.21 9.32
CA PHE A 124 10.54 10.61 10.71
C PHE A 124 9.25 10.57 11.55
N LYS A 125 8.12 11.07 11.01
CA LYS A 125 6.82 11.00 11.67
C LYS A 125 6.34 9.54 11.81
N LEU A 126 6.50 8.72 10.78
CA LEU A 126 6.18 7.30 10.81
C LEU A 126 6.91 6.60 11.97
N LEU A 127 8.24 6.71 12.03
CA LEU A 127 9.03 6.03 13.08
C LEU A 127 8.75 6.56 14.50
N SER A 128 8.38 7.84 14.62
CA SER A 128 8.05 8.44 15.92
C SER A 128 6.57 8.33 16.30
N TYR A 129 5.70 7.91 15.38
CA TYR A 129 4.25 7.81 15.58
C TYR A 129 3.85 7.02 16.82
N PRO A 130 4.43 5.83 17.12
CA PRO A 130 4.05 5.08 18.33
C PRO A 130 4.28 5.82 19.65
N PHE A 131 5.13 6.85 19.67
CA PHE A 131 5.39 7.64 20.87
C PHE A 131 4.30 8.65 21.21
N PHE A 132 3.52 9.05 20.19
CA PHE A 132 2.47 10.06 20.31
C PHE A 132 1.08 9.47 20.43
N GLN A 133 0.94 8.15 20.34
CA GLN A 133 -0.35 7.48 20.45
C GLN A 133 -0.73 7.19 21.91
N PRO A 134 -1.80 7.82 22.44
CA PRO A 134 -2.26 7.56 23.80
C PRO A 134 -2.88 6.16 23.92
N GLY A 135 -3.04 5.68 25.16
CA GLY A 135 -3.84 4.49 25.47
C GLY A 135 -3.24 3.13 25.11
N HIS A 136 -2.04 3.06 24.53
CA HIS A 136 -1.41 1.79 24.16
C HIS A 136 -0.58 1.18 25.29
N HIS A 137 -0.88 -0.07 25.67
CA HIS A 137 -0.15 -0.83 26.69
C HIS A 137 1.16 -1.45 26.20
N GLN A 138 1.44 -1.42 24.90
CA GLN A 138 2.64 -2.04 24.32
C GLN A 138 3.85 -1.10 24.41
N PRO A 139 5.10 -1.63 24.50
CA PRO A 139 6.31 -0.81 24.55
C PRO A 139 6.53 -0.04 23.24
N ARG A 140 6.51 1.29 23.32
CA ARG A 140 6.60 2.22 22.17
C ARG A 140 7.88 2.06 21.35
N LEU A 141 9.00 1.81 22.03
CA LEU A 141 10.29 1.54 21.38
C LEU A 141 10.24 0.28 20.50
N ILE A 142 9.60 -0.80 20.98
CA ILE A 142 9.45 -2.04 20.21
C ILE A 142 8.56 -1.80 18.99
N LEU A 143 7.47 -1.06 19.15
CA LEU A 143 6.60 -0.68 18.03
C LEU A 143 7.35 0.14 16.97
N SER A 144 8.16 1.12 17.38
CA SER A 144 8.98 1.91 16.48
C SER A 144 10.04 1.07 15.75
N MET A 145 10.68 0.12 16.44
CA MET A 145 11.57 -0.86 15.80
C MET A 145 10.83 -1.74 14.78
N LEU A 146 9.60 -2.17 15.10
CA LEU A 146 8.78 -2.93 14.15
C LEU A 146 8.35 -2.10 12.94
N PHE A 147 8.10 -0.80 13.11
CA PHE A 147 7.89 0.12 11.99
C PHE A 147 9.13 0.16 11.11
N PHE A 148 10.32 0.32 11.68
CA PHE A 148 11.56 0.28 10.91
C PHE A 148 11.72 -1.05 10.14
N VAL A 149 11.50 -2.20 10.81
CA VAL A 149 11.52 -3.53 10.18
C VAL A 149 10.51 -3.62 9.03
N SER A 150 9.31 -3.05 9.18
CA SER A 150 8.29 -3.03 8.13
C SER A 150 8.75 -2.26 6.89
N GLN A 151 9.44 -1.12 7.07
CA GLN A 151 9.94 -0.30 5.98
C GLN A 151 11.06 -1.04 5.24
N VAL A 152 11.97 -1.69 5.98
CA VAL A 152 13.02 -2.54 5.38
C VAL A 152 12.39 -3.67 4.57
N ALA A 153 11.42 -4.40 5.14
CA ALA A 153 10.74 -5.49 4.44
C ALA A 153 10.04 -4.98 3.16
N ASN A 154 9.35 -3.84 3.23
CA ASN A 154 8.67 -3.22 2.09
C ASN A 154 9.67 -2.84 0.98
N VAL A 155 10.76 -2.14 1.31
CA VAL A 155 11.80 -1.77 0.34
C VAL A 155 12.41 -3.02 -0.32
N LEU A 156 12.74 -4.04 0.47
CA LEU A 156 13.28 -5.30 -0.06
C LEU A 156 12.28 -6.00 -0.99
N GLY A 157 10.99 -6.03 -0.63
CA GLY A 157 9.92 -6.58 -1.46
C GLY A 157 9.79 -5.85 -2.79
N PHE A 158 9.86 -4.52 -2.77
CA PHE A 158 9.80 -3.68 -3.96
C PHE A 158 10.96 -4.00 -4.93
N PHE A 159 12.19 -4.02 -4.43
CA PHE A 159 13.36 -4.31 -5.26
C PHE A 159 13.39 -5.75 -5.76
N TRP A 160 12.96 -6.71 -4.93
CA TRP A 160 12.83 -8.10 -5.33
C TRP A 160 11.83 -8.27 -6.49
N GLU A 161 10.66 -7.63 -6.41
CA GLU A 161 9.67 -7.67 -7.50
C GLU A 161 10.20 -6.99 -8.76
N ARG A 162 10.91 -5.87 -8.62
CA ARG A 162 11.55 -5.16 -9.74
C ARG A 162 12.55 -6.02 -10.49
N ILE A 163 13.41 -6.75 -9.76
CA ILE A 163 14.42 -7.63 -10.36
C ILE A 163 13.73 -8.79 -11.09
N ASN A 164 12.78 -9.46 -10.43
CA ASN A 164 12.11 -10.62 -11.02
C ASN A 164 11.16 -10.27 -12.18
N SER A 165 10.58 -9.07 -12.18
CA SER A 165 9.73 -8.59 -13.27
C SER A 165 10.55 -8.27 -14.52
N LYS A 166 11.79 -7.78 -14.38
CA LYS A 166 12.71 -7.61 -15.51
C LYS A 166 13.13 -8.94 -16.12
N SER A 167 13.32 -9.97 -15.30
CA SER A 167 13.69 -11.32 -15.78
C SER A 167 12.56 -12.02 -16.56
N LYS A 168 11.29 -11.64 -16.34
CA LYS A 168 10.12 -12.18 -17.06
C LYS A 168 9.89 -11.55 -18.44
N VAL A 169 10.61 -10.50 -18.79
CA VAL A 169 10.64 -9.95 -20.16
C VAL A 169 11.77 -10.67 -20.91
N HIS A 170 11.49 -11.84 -21.49
CA HIS A 170 12.45 -12.54 -22.36
C HIS A 170 12.42 -11.98 -23.80
N PRO A 171 13.54 -12.06 -24.54
CA PRO A 171 13.82 -11.27 -25.74
C PRO A 171 12.92 -11.65 -26.91
N SER A 172 12.60 -10.65 -27.75
CA SER A 172 11.85 -10.84 -29.00
C SER A 172 12.34 -12.04 -29.80
N PRO A 173 11.44 -12.81 -30.44
CA PRO A 173 11.86 -13.77 -31.46
C PRO A 173 12.56 -13.01 -32.58
N LEU A 174 13.71 -13.52 -33.01
CA LEU A 174 14.49 -13.01 -34.14
C LEU A 174 13.58 -12.82 -35.38
N PRO A 175 13.85 -11.82 -36.24
CA PRO A 175 13.10 -11.68 -37.48
C PRO A 175 13.30 -12.93 -38.33
N VAL A 176 12.19 -13.51 -38.79
CA VAL A 176 12.21 -14.47 -39.88
C VAL A 176 12.64 -13.71 -41.12
N GLU A 177 13.86 -13.95 -41.60
CA GLU A 177 14.26 -13.60 -42.96
C GLU A 177 13.42 -14.45 -43.92
N ASN A 178 12.51 -13.79 -44.65
CA ASN A 178 11.87 -14.38 -45.80
C ASN A 178 12.84 -14.27 -47.00
N ASN A 179 13.24 -15.42 -47.52
CA ASN A 179 13.79 -15.59 -48.87
C ASN A 179 12.70 -15.34 -49.93
#